data_AF-A0A969EYQ5-F1
#
_entry.id   AF-A0A969EYQ5-F1
#
_cell.length_a   1.000
_cell.length_b   1.000
_cell.length_c   1.000
_cell.angle_alpha   90.00
_cell.angle_beta   90.00
_cell.angle_gamma   90.00
#
_symmetry.space_group_name_H-M   'P 1'
#
loop_
_entity.id
_entity.type
_entity.pdbx_description
1 polymer ?
#
loop_
_entity_poly.entity_id
_entity_poly.type
_entity_poly.pdbx_seq_one_letter_code
_entity_poly.pdbx_strand_id
1 'polypeptide(L)'
;MTAARLLSIDNQYWQTTKYDELSKLIISTRQDLTKLGKAERALKNAVVDDIVTSLQEISGILKQSFVHKDAQTLIPKMGRKLLDLAEAALERRDYNEALDIANRIPGNVNLGKEVDDFRLIAQAQSKAWLVGH
;
A
#
# COMPACT_ATOMS: atom_id res chain seq x y z
N MET A 1 43.04 -0.52 5.02
CA MET A 1 43.51 0.19 3.81
C MET A 1 43.20 -0.64 2.57
N THR A 2 41.94 -0.62 2.07
CA THR A 2 41.57 -1.48 0.93
C THR A 2 40.37 -0.98 0.10
N ALA A 3 40.05 0.32 0.15
CA ALA A 3 39.11 0.95 -0.79
C ALA A 3 39.85 1.71 -1.92
N ALA A 4 40.99 2.34 -1.60
CA ALA A 4 41.77 3.13 -2.55
C ALA A 4 42.41 2.31 -3.69
N ARG A 5 42.62 0.99 -3.51
CA ARG A 5 43.21 0.10 -4.54
C ARG A 5 42.21 -0.45 -5.57
N LEU A 6 40.89 -0.32 -5.32
CA LEU A 6 39.84 -0.66 -6.29
C LEU A 6 39.58 0.48 -7.30
N LEU A 7 40.01 1.70 -6.97
CA LEU A 7 39.94 2.88 -7.83
C LEU A 7 41.06 2.95 -8.87
N SER A 8 42.10 2.10 -8.75
CA SER A 8 43.22 2.10 -9.70
C SER A 8 43.00 1.17 -10.90
N ILE A 9 41.84 0.52 -11.00
CA ILE A 9 41.44 -0.17 -12.21
C ILE A 9 40.74 0.88 -13.05
N ASP A 10 41.47 1.41 -14.04
CA ASP A 10 40.96 2.29 -15.06
C ASP A 10 39.80 1.60 -15.77
N ASN A 11 38.60 1.85 -15.29
CA ASN A 11 37.39 1.31 -15.86
C ASN A 11 36.28 2.34 -15.67
N GLN A 12 36.14 3.21 -16.69
CA GLN A 12 35.03 4.14 -16.85
C GLN A 12 33.68 3.51 -16.45
N TYR A 13 33.46 2.22 -16.74
CA TYR A 13 32.25 1.48 -16.35
C TYR A 13 31.99 1.41 -14.84
N TRP A 14 33.04 1.23 -14.02
CA TRP A 14 32.88 1.22 -12.55
C TRP A 14 32.76 2.64 -11.97
N GLN A 15 33.48 3.59 -12.56
CA GLN A 15 33.53 4.96 -12.09
C GLN A 15 32.27 5.77 -12.41
N THR A 16 31.63 5.55 -13.56
CA THR A 16 30.41 6.26 -13.95
C THR A 16 29.19 5.38 -13.79
N THR A 17 29.12 4.24 -14.49
CA THR A 17 27.90 3.42 -14.55
C THR A 17 27.55 2.77 -13.22
N LYS A 18 28.51 2.10 -12.57
CA LYS A 18 28.25 1.42 -11.29
C LYS A 18 28.05 2.38 -10.12
N TYR A 19 28.73 3.52 -10.12
CA TYR A 19 28.52 4.57 -9.12
C TYR A 19 27.12 5.22 -9.26
N ASP A 20 26.68 5.48 -10.49
CA ASP A 20 25.34 6.02 -10.76
C ASP A 20 24.25 5.01 -10.40
N GLU A 21 24.44 3.73 -10.71
CA GLU A 21 23.54 2.65 -10.31
C GLU A 21 23.42 2.56 -8.78
N LEU A 22 24.55 2.61 -8.06
CA LEU A 22 24.55 2.57 -6.60
C LEU A 22 23.88 3.81 -5.99
N SER A 23 24.17 4.99 -6.53
CA SER A 23 23.57 6.25 -6.07
C SER A 23 22.05 6.25 -6.28
N LYS A 24 21.58 5.78 -7.44
CA LYS A 24 20.14 5.59 -7.72
C LYS A 24 19.49 4.62 -6.75
N LEU A 25 20.16 3.50 -6.45
CA LEU A 25 19.66 2.51 -5.49
C LEU A 25 19.56 3.09 -4.06
N ILE A 26 20.55 3.87 -3.62
CA ILE A 26 20.53 4.52 -2.30
C ILE A 26 19.36 5.52 -2.21
N ILE A 27 19.19 6.36 -3.24
CA ILE A 27 18.11 7.35 -3.28
C ILE A 27 16.75 6.66 -3.31
N SER A 28 16.56 5.63 -4.15
CA SER A 28 15.30 4.90 -4.22
C SER A 28 14.98 4.21 -2.90
N THR A 29 15.98 3.63 -2.23
CA THR A 29 15.78 2.95 -0.93
C THR A 29 15.30 3.94 0.15
N ARG A 30 15.85 5.16 0.20
CA ARG A 30 15.38 6.21 1.13
C ARG A 30 13.95 6.64 0.86
N GLN A 31 13.59 6.77 -0.43
CA GLN A 31 12.21 7.07 -0.83
C GLN A 31 11.25 5.95 -0.43
N ASP A 32 11.63 4.69 -0.64
CA ASP A 32 10.80 3.55 -0.30
C ASP A 32 10.61 3.40 1.22
N LEU A 33 11.65 3.66 2.03
CA LEU A 33 11.54 3.75 3.49
C LEU A 33 10.56 4.84 3.92
N THR A 34 10.56 5.99 3.23
CA THR A 34 9.63 7.09 3.52
C THR A 34 8.19 6.70 3.21
N LYS A 35 7.94 6.04 2.08
CA LYS A 35 6.61 5.51 1.71
C LYS A 35 6.12 4.48 2.74
N LEU A 36 6.99 3.57 3.18
CA LEU A 36 6.64 2.58 4.20
C LEU A 36 6.21 3.25 5.52
N GLY A 37 6.99 4.23 5.99
CA GLY A 37 6.64 4.98 7.21
C GLY A 37 5.38 5.84 7.08
N LYS A 38 5.00 6.28 5.87
CA LYS A 38 3.69 6.90 5.63
C LYS A 38 2.56 5.87 5.72
N ALA A 39 2.74 4.71 5.10
CA ALA A 39 1.76 3.63 5.12
C ALA A 39 1.46 3.12 6.54
N GLU A 40 2.48 3.01 7.39
CA GLU A 40 2.30 2.66 8.80
C GLU A 40 1.50 3.73 9.57
N ARG A 41 1.72 5.01 9.28
CA ARG A 41 0.95 6.11 9.89
C ARG A 41 -0.49 6.14 9.37
N ALA A 42 -0.70 5.89 8.09
CA ALA A 42 -2.04 5.81 7.50
C ALA A 42 -2.90 4.74 8.19
N LEU A 43 -2.33 3.57 8.50
CA LEU A 43 -3.02 2.53 9.27
C LEU A 43 -3.44 2.99 10.68
N LYS A 44 -2.60 3.80 11.34
CA LYS A 44 -2.88 4.31 12.70
C LYS A 44 -3.96 5.39 12.70
N ASN A 45 -3.93 6.28 11.72
CA ASN A 45 -4.88 7.39 11.61
C ASN A 45 -6.24 6.93 11.08
N ALA A 46 -6.29 5.81 10.37
CA ALA A 46 -7.50 5.21 9.81
C ALA A 46 -8.28 6.12 8.83
N VAL A 47 -7.59 7.09 8.22
CA VAL A 47 -8.16 7.94 7.16
C VAL A 47 -8.12 7.17 5.85
N VAL A 48 -9.29 6.97 5.23
CA VAL A 48 -9.45 6.16 4.01
C VAL A 48 -8.51 6.65 2.90
N ASP A 49 -8.47 7.96 2.65
CA ASP A 49 -7.63 8.58 1.63
C ASP A 49 -6.14 8.33 1.86
N ASP A 50 -5.68 8.44 3.10
CA ASP A 50 -4.29 8.19 3.48
C ASP A 50 -3.90 6.72 3.24
N ILE A 51 -4.82 5.80 3.58
CA ILE A 51 -4.60 4.35 3.39
C ILE A 51 -4.56 4.03 1.90
N VAL A 52 -5.53 4.49 1.10
CA VAL A 52 -5.56 4.23 -0.35
C VAL A 52 -4.32 4.79 -1.04
N THR A 53 -3.97 6.03 -0.74
CA THR A 53 -2.78 6.69 -1.32
C THR A 53 -1.51 5.96 -0.93
N SER A 54 -1.34 5.64 0.34
CA SER A 54 -0.15 4.95 0.82
C SER A 54 -0.06 3.52 0.28
N LEU A 55 -1.19 2.83 0.10
CA LEU A 55 -1.26 1.50 -0.50
C LEU A 55 -0.78 1.52 -1.95
N GLN A 56 -1.18 2.52 -2.74
CA GLN A 56 -0.69 2.72 -4.10
C GLN A 56 0.83 2.97 -4.12
N GLU A 57 1.34 3.82 -3.22
CA GLU A 57 2.77 4.13 -3.12
C GLU A 57 3.62 2.88 -2.82
N ILE A 58 3.21 2.04 -1.87
CA ILE A 58 3.99 0.86 -1.46
C ILE A 58 3.81 -0.33 -2.41
N SER A 59 2.69 -0.40 -3.14
CA SER A 59 2.47 -1.42 -4.17
C SER A 59 3.48 -1.32 -5.33
N GLY A 60 4.02 -0.13 -5.58
CA GLY A 60 5.04 0.11 -6.60
C GLY A 60 6.49 -0.14 -6.15
N ILE A 61 6.73 -0.54 -4.88
CA ILE A 61 8.08 -0.77 -4.38
C ILE A 61 8.70 -1.99 -5.08
N LEU A 62 9.81 -1.75 -5.77
CA LEU A 62 10.52 -2.75 -6.55
C LEU A 62 11.05 -3.90 -5.68
N LYS A 63 11.09 -5.12 -6.24
CA LYS A 63 11.58 -6.33 -5.53
C LYS A 63 13.02 -6.21 -5.00
N GLN A 64 13.84 -5.41 -5.66
CA GLN A 64 15.23 -5.14 -5.29
C GLN A 64 15.39 -4.15 -4.13
N SER A 65 14.30 -3.47 -3.73
CA SER A 65 14.31 -2.55 -2.59
C SER A 65 14.39 -3.33 -1.29
N PHE A 66 15.20 -2.84 -0.34
CA PHE A 66 15.39 -3.46 0.96
C PHE A 66 14.07 -3.62 1.74
N VAL A 67 13.13 -2.69 1.55
CA VAL A 67 11.84 -2.66 2.25
C VAL A 67 10.71 -3.38 1.51
N HIS A 68 11.01 -4.05 0.39
CA HIS A 68 9.98 -4.72 -0.40
C HIS A 68 9.19 -5.75 0.43
N LYS A 69 9.86 -6.54 1.27
CA LYS A 69 9.21 -7.54 2.13
C LYS A 69 8.25 -6.90 3.14
N ASP A 70 8.65 -5.78 3.72
CA ASP A 70 7.83 -5.04 4.68
C ASP A 70 6.60 -4.45 3.99
N ALA A 71 6.77 -3.89 2.78
CA ALA A 71 5.68 -3.42 1.95
C ALA A 71 4.68 -4.54 1.62
N GLN A 72 5.15 -5.71 1.18
CA GLN A 72 4.30 -6.88 0.90
C GLN A 72 3.53 -7.38 2.14
N THR A 73 4.08 -7.15 3.34
CA THR A 73 3.40 -7.48 4.60
C THR A 73 2.33 -6.44 4.97
N LEU A 74 2.54 -5.18 4.57
CA LEU A 74 1.67 -4.06 4.92
C LEU A 74 0.46 -3.94 3.98
N ILE A 75 0.65 -4.21 2.69
CA ILE A 75 -0.37 -4.22 1.65
C ILE A 75 -1.66 -4.95 2.10
N PRO A 76 -1.65 -6.23 2.51
CA PRO A 76 -2.86 -6.93 2.94
C PRO A 76 -3.47 -6.34 4.22
N LYS A 77 -2.66 -5.82 5.15
CA LYS A 77 -3.14 -5.17 6.39
C LYS A 77 -3.92 -3.89 6.07
N MET A 78 -3.45 -3.13 5.09
CA MET A 78 -4.13 -1.92 4.62
C MET A 78 -5.42 -2.24 3.89
N GLY A 79 -5.43 -3.26 3.04
CA GLY A 79 -6.66 -3.76 2.42
C GLY A 79 -7.70 -4.18 3.46
N ARG A 80 -7.29 -4.95 4.49
CA ARG A 80 -8.19 -5.34 5.58
C ARG A 80 -8.70 -4.12 6.35
N LYS A 81 -7.84 -3.16 6.66
CA LYS A 81 -8.25 -1.96 7.38
C LYS A 81 -9.30 -1.14 6.63
N LEU A 82 -9.20 -1.06 5.29
CA LEU A 82 -10.24 -0.43 4.47
C LEU A 82 -11.56 -1.20 4.54
N LEU A 83 -11.51 -2.53 4.51
CA LEU A 83 -12.72 -3.35 4.66
C LEU A 83 -13.37 -3.14 6.04
N ASP A 84 -12.59 -3.11 7.12
CA ASP A 84 -13.08 -2.83 8.47
C ASP A 84 -13.77 -1.45 8.55
N LEU A 85 -13.23 -0.43 7.83
CA LEU A 85 -13.83 0.90 7.76
C LEU A 85 -15.13 0.91 6.96
N ALA A 86 -15.21 0.13 5.89
CA ALA A 86 -16.43 -0.05 5.10
C ALA A 86 -17.52 -0.74 5.93
N GLU A 87 -17.17 -1.77 6.70
CA GLU A 87 -18.06 -2.45 7.65
C GLU A 87 -18.58 -1.47 8.71
N ALA A 88 -17.70 -0.69 9.34
CA ALA A 88 -18.11 0.32 10.31
C ALA A 88 -19.05 1.39 9.70
N ALA A 89 -18.90 1.75 8.43
CA ALA A 89 -19.82 2.66 7.74
C ALA A 89 -21.21 2.01 7.54
N LEU A 90 -21.23 0.72 7.16
CA LEU A 90 -22.46 -0.03 7.00
C LEU A 90 -23.21 -0.18 8.34
N GLU A 91 -22.50 -0.42 9.45
CA GLU A 91 -23.08 -0.46 10.80
C GLU A 91 -23.76 0.86 11.19
N ARG A 92 -23.23 2.00 10.73
CA ARG A 92 -23.85 3.33 10.90
C ARG A 92 -25.03 3.58 9.95
N ARG A 93 -25.42 2.58 9.16
CA ARG A 93 -26.40 2.66 8.07
C ARG A 93 -26.01 3.60 6.92
N ASP A 94 -24.71 3.91 6.79
CA ASP A 94 -24.20 4.67 5.66
C ASP A 94 -23.76 3.72 4.54
N TYR A 95 -24.74 3.26 3.77
CA TYR A 95 -24.50 2.37 2.63
C TYR A 95 -23.61 3.01 1.55
N ASN A 96 -23.74 4.33 1.35
CA ASN A 96 -23.00 5.03 0.31
C ASN A 96 -21.51 5.13 0.68
N GLU A 97 -21.20 5.51 1.92
CA GLU A 97 -19.84 5.53 2.44
C GLU A 97 -19.23 4.12 2.46
N ALA A 98 -19.99 3.11 2.91
CA ALA A 98 -19.55 1.73 2.91
C ALA A 98 -19.14 1.23 1.51
N LEU A 99 -19.96 1.50 0.49
CA LEU A 99 -19.65 1.13 -0.88
C LEU A 99 -18.47 1.93 -1.45
N ASP A 100 -18.37 3.22 -1.17
CA ASP A 100 -17.27 4.05 -1.64
C ASP A 100 -15.93 3.49 -1.14
N ILE A 101 -15.83 3.21 0.15
CA ILE A 101 -14.61 2.64 0.75
C ILE A 101 -14.29 1.28 0.12
N ALA A 102 -15.27 0.37 0.01
CA ALA A 102 -15.06 -0.96 -0.57
C ALA A 102 -14.62 -0.92 -2.04
N ASN A 103 -15.10 0.06 -2.82
CA ASN A 103 -14.72 0.23 -4.22
C ASN A 103 -13.30 0.78 -4.42
N ARG A 104 -12.75 1.42 -3.39
CA ARG A 104 -11.40 1.98 -3.40
C ARG A 104 -10.33 0.97 -2.99
N ILE A 105 -10.73 -0.22 -2.52
CA ILE A 105 -9.82 -1.33 -2.24
C ILE A 105 -9.29 -1.87 -3.57
N PRO A 106 -7.97 -1.74 -3.86
CA PRO A 106 -7.42 -2.18 -5.13
C PRO A 106 -7.43 -3.71 -5.28
N GLY A 107 -7.54 -4.24 -6.49
CA GLY A 107 -7.53 -5.69 -6.72
C GLY A 107 -6.22 -6.39 -6.33
N ASN A 108 -5.11 -5.66 -6.18
CA ASN A 108 -3.79 -6.22 -5.91
C ASN A 108 -3.56 -6.63 -4.44
N VAL A 109 -4.47 -6.29 -3.50
CA VAL A 109 -4.38 -6.71 -2.09
C VAL A 109 -4.87 -8.15 -1.83
N ASN A 110 -5.28 -8.90 -2.87
CA ASN A 110 -5.78 -10.28 -2.76
C ASN A 110 -6.97 -10.44 -1.78
N LEU A 111 -7.83 -9.42 -1.70
CA LEU A 111 -9.07 -9.42 -0.92
C LEU A 111 -10.33 -9.40 -1.80
N GLY A 112 -10.20 -9.77 -3.08
CA GLY A 112 -11.29 -9.61 -4.05
C GLY A 112 -12.59 -10.30 -3.62
N LYS A 113 -12.49 -11.53 -3.11
CA LYS A 113 -13.65 -12.30 -2.63
C LYS A 113 -14.33 -11.62 -1.44
N GLU A 114 -13.56 -11.22 -0.45
CA GLU A 114 -14.07 -10.57 0.76
C GLU A 114 -14.77 -9.24 0.43
N VAL A 115 -14.20 -8.48 -0.51
CA VAL A 115 -14.81 -7.23 -0.97
C VAL A 115 -16.11 -7.49 -1.75
N ASP A 116 -16.16 -8.52 -2.58
CA ASP A 116 -17.37 -8.89 -3.31
C ASP A 116 -18.49 -9.38 -2.38
N ASP A 117 -18.14 -10.24 -1.42
CA ASP A 117 -19.05 -10.72 -0.38
C ASP A 117 -19.58 -9.55 0.45
N PHE A 118 -18.71 -8.62 0.84
CA PHE A 118 -19.10 -7.40 1.55
C PHE A 118 -20.10 -6.56 0.75
N ARG A 119 -19.87 -6.31 -0.54
CA ARG A 119 -20.80 -5.54 -1.39
C ARG A 119 -22.17 -6.21 -1.47
N LEU A 120 -22.21 -7.54 -1.58
CA LEU A 120 -23.46 -8.30 -1.60
C LEU A 120 -24.23 -8.16 -0.27
N ILE A 121 -23.54 -8.33 0.85
CA ILE A 121 -24.14 -8.20 2.19
C ILE A 121 -24.62 -6.76 2.43
N ALA A 122 -23.82 -5.76 2.09
CA ALA A 122 -24.16 -4.35 2.20
C ALA A 122 -25.43 -4.02 1.41
N GLN A 123 -25.56 -4.54 0.20
CA GLN A 123 -26.75 -4.35 -0.64
C GLN A 123 -27.99 -5.03 -0.05
N ALA A 124 -27.84 -6.24 0.51
CA ALA A 124 -28.95 -6.94 1.15
C ALA A 124 -29.43 -6.21 2.42
N GLN A 125 -28.51 -5.73 3.26
CA GLN A 125 -28.82 -4.99 4.47
C GLN A 125 -29.49 -3.65 4.17
N SER A 126 -29.02 -2.90 3.16
CA SER A 126 -29.62 -1.61 2.81
C SER A 126 -31.07 -1.76 2.35
N LYS A 127 -31.39 -2.83 1.61
CA LYS A 127 -32.78 -3.17 1.26
C LYS A 127 -33.63 -3.49 2.48
N ALA A 128 -33.10 -4.20 3.46
CA ALA A 128 -33.82 -4.53 4.69
C ALA A 128 -34.21 -3.27 5.50
N TRP A 129 -33.38 -2.23 5.49
CA TRP A 129 -33.71 -0.95 6.14
C TRP A 129 -34.88 -0.23 5.47
N LEU A 130 -35.04 -0.37 4.16
CA LEU A 130 -36.13 0.26 3.39
C LEU A 130 -37.48 -0.42 3.62
N VAL A 131 -37.49 -1.73 3.92
CA VAL A 131 -38.72 -2.52 4.14
C VAL A 131 -39.20 -2.48 5.61
N GLY A 132 -38.34 -2.06 6.53
CA GLY A 132 -38.65 -1.95 7.96
C GLY A 132 -39.36 -0.65 8.39
N HIS A 133 -39.90 0.13 7.46
CA HIS A 133 -40.66 1.36 7.70
C HIS A 133 -42.13 1.21 7.31
#